data_AF-A0A924JMN3-F1
#
_entry.id   AF-A0A924JMN3-F1
#
_cell.length_a   1.000
_cell.length_b   1.000
_cell.length_c   1.000
_cell.angle_alpha   90.00
_cell.angle_beta   90.00
_cell.angle_gamma   90.00
#
_symmetry.space_group_name_H-M   'P 1'
#
loop_
_entity.id
_entity.type
_entity.pdbx_description
1 polymer ?
#
loop_
_entity_poly.entity_id
_entity_poly.type
_entity_poly.pdbx_seq_one_letter_code
_entity_poly.pdbx_strand_id
1 'polypeptide(L)'
;FSFAAATMLMDTIEKVGPNRKKVRDALNATKDVDTMIGKVTFDDHRQNVIPLISKYVVQDGKWVLWEDSEYAKKSRKLIGM
;
A
#
# COMPACT_ATOMS: atom_id res chain seq x y z
N PHE A 1 -5.47 -2.91 -0.04
CA PHE A 1 -5.72 -1.63 0.65
C PHE A 1 -6.90 -1.69 1.63
N SER A 2 -8.11 -2.07 1.21
CA SER A 2 -9.32 -2.00 2.07
C SER A 2 -9.21 -2.76 3.39
N PHE A 3 -8.58 -3.95 3.39
CA PHE A 3 -8.34 -4.72 4.63
C PHE A 3 -7.50 -3.92 5.64
N ALA A 4 -6.32 -3.44 5.21
CA ALA A 4 -5.45 -2.63 6.07
C ALA A 4 -6.15 -1.36 6.56
N ALA A 5 -6.92 -0.68 5.68
CA ALA A 5 -7.67 0.51 6.07
C ALA A 5 -8.74 0.23 7.13
N ALA A 6 -9.48 -0.88 7.00
CA ALA A 6 -10.49 -1.28 7.97
C ALA A 6 -9.85 -1.62 9.32
N THR A 7 -8.74 -2.38 9.33
CA THR A 7 -7.97 -2.67 10.56
C THR A 7 -7.50 -1.38 11.23
N MET A 8 -6.84 -0.47 10.50
CA MET A 8 -6.38 0.81 11.06
C MET A 8 -7.53 1.64 11.66
N LEU A 9 -8.69 1.65 11.01
CA LEU A 9 -9.87 2.35 11.52
C LEU A 9 -10.36 1.73 12.83
N MET A 10 -10.49 0.41 12.89
CA MET A 10 -10.95 -0.30 14.08
C MET A 10 -9.97 -0.11 15.24
N ASP A 11 -8.66 -0.32 15.01
CA ASP A 11 -7.61 -0.13 16.03
C ASP A 11 -7.62 1.30 16.58
N THR A 12 -7.83 2.29 15.71
CA THR A 12 -7.91 3.69 16.15
C THR A 12 -9.15 3.95 17.00
N ILE A 13 -10.32 3.42 16.60
CA ILE A 13 -11.56 3.52 17.38
C ILE A 13 -11.40 2.87 18.75
N GLU A 14 -10.77 1.69 18.82
CA GLU A 14 -10.47 1.01 20.09
C GLU A 14 -9.57 1.85 20.99
N LYS A 15 -8.58 2.53 20.41
CA LYS A 15 -7.63 3.37 21.15
C LYS A 15 -8.22 4.68 21.68
N VAL A 16 -9.05 5.38 20.89
CA VAL A 16 -9.52 6.75 21.22
C VAL A 16 -11.01 6.86 21.49
N GLY A 17 -11.73 5.75 21.39
CA GLY A 17 -13.18 5.66 21.52
C GLY A 17 -13.93 6.12 20.25
N PRO A 18 -15.27 5.98 20.22
CA PRO A 18 -16.10 6.22 19.04
C PRO A 18 -16.34 7.70 18.72
N ASN A 19 -15.50 8.62 19.21
CA ASN A 19 -15.63 10.04 18.89
C ASN A 19 -15.02 10.33 17.52
N ARG A 20 -15.87 10.65 16.54
CA ARG A 20 -15.46 10.93 15.15
C ARG A 20 -14.30 11.91 15.01
N LYS A 21 -14.27 13.00 15.79
CA LYS A 21 -13.20 14.01 15.71
C LYS A 21 -11.89 13.43 16.23
N LYS A 22 -11.91 12.74 17.38
CA LYS A 22 -10.72 12.08 17.93
C LYS A 22 -10.16 11.01 17.00
N VAL A 23 -11.03 10.19 16.40
CA VAL A 23 -10.61 9.15 15.44
C VAL A 23 -9.94 9.78 14.23
N ARG A 24 -10.56 10.81 13.63
CA ARG A 24 -9.96 11.56 12.52
C ARG A 24 -8.60 12.14 12.90
N ASP A 25 -8.51 12.79 14.06
CA ASP A 25 -7.27 13.47 14.48
C ASP A 25 -6.15 12.46 14.74
N ALA A 26 -6.47 11.30 15.32
CA ALA A 26 -5.53 10.21 15.49
C ALA A 26 -5.09 9.60 14.15
N LEU A 27 -6.01 9.37 13.21
CA LEU A 27 -5.68 8.88 11.86
C LEU A 27 -4.83 9.90 11.09
N ASN A 28 -5.10 11.20 11.21
CA ASN A 28 -4.31 12.24 10.56
C ASN A 28 -2.86 12.31 11.09
N ALA A 29 -2.59 11.77 12.27
CA ALA A 29 -1.24 11.65 12.82
C ALA A 29 -0.52 10.35 12.41
N THR A 30 -1.10 9.56 11.49
CA THR A 30 -0.52 8.30 11.01
C THR A 30 0.82 8.54 10.33
N LYS A 31 1.86 7.96 10.92
CA LYS A 31 3.23 8.01 10.42
C LYS A 31 3.93 6.69 10.70
N ASP A 32 4.49 6.09 9.65
CA ASP A 32 5.27 4.85 9.68
C ASP A 32 4.56 3.67 10.37
N VAL A 33 3.23 3.59 10.24
CA VAL A 33 2.42 2.53 10.83
C VAL A 33 2.59 1.24 10.03
N ASP A 34 2.98 0.16 10.69
CA ASP A 34 3.11 -1.16 10.07
C ASP A 34 1.73 -1.75 9.73
N THR A 35 1.57 -2.18 8.49
CA THR A 35 0.36 -2.85 8.00
C THR A 35 0.73 -4.04 7.12
N MET A 36 -0.26 -4.88 6.78
CA MET A 36 -0.07 -6.00 5.85
C MET A 36 0.42 -5.58 4.46
N ILE A 37 0.22 -4.32 4.06
CA ILE A 37 0.65 -3.78 2.77
C ILE A 37 1.95 -2.96 2.86
N GLY A 38 2.67 -3.09 3.98
CA GLY A 38 3.85 -2.28 4.29
C GLY A 38 3.51 -1.06 5.17
N LYS A 39 4.49 -0.17 5.32
CA LYS A 39 4.34 1.02 6.14
C LYS A 39 3.41 2.05 5.50
N VAL A 40 2.55 2.65 6.32
CA VAL A 40 1.61 3.69 5.91
C VAL A 40 1.92 4.99 6.65
N THR A 41 2.00 6.08 5.88
CA THR A 41 2.12 7.46 6.36
C THR A 41 1.13 8.30 5.56
N PHE A 42 0.40 9.20 6.21
CA PHE A 42 -0.44 10.16 5.50
C PHE A 42 0.26 11.52 5.40
N ASP A 43 0.20 12.15 4.23
CA ASP A 43 0.65 13.53 4.05
C ASP A 43 -0.36 14.55 4.61
N ASP A 44 -0.03 15.83 4.50
CA ASP A 44 -0.88 16.95 4.90
C ASP A 44 -2.21 17.05 4.11
N HIS A 45 -2.27 16.41 2.95
CA HIS A 45 -3.47 16.26 2.14
C HIS A 45 -4.27 14.99 2.46
N ARG A 46 -3.79 14.16 3.40
CA ARG A 46 -4.37 12.87 3.82
C ARG A 46 -4.24 11.77 2.78
N GLN A 47 -3.27 11.87 1.87
CA GLN A 47 -2.93 10.82 0.92
C GLN A 47 -1.88 9.87 1.51
N ASN A 48 -1.96 8.60 1.13
CA ASN A 48 -0.94 7.62 1.52
C ASN A 48 0.37 7.89 0.76
N VAL A 49 1.43 8.16 1.50
CA VAL A 49 2.79 8.28 0.97
C VAL A 49 3.38 6.88 0.88
N ILE A 50 3.12 6.20 -0.25
CA ILE A 50 3.66 4.85 -0.50
C ILE A 50 4.98 4.98 -1.26
N PRO A 51 6.14 4.66 -0.67
CA PRO A 51 7.40 4.63 -1.40
C PRO A 51 7.56 3.36 -2.27
N LEU A 52 6.77 2.31 -2.03
CA LEU A 52 6.90 1.00 -2.68
C LEU A 52 5.81 0.76 -3.73
N ILE A 53 5.98 1.36 -4.92
CA ILE A 53 5.29 0.90 -6.13
C ILE A 53 6.12 -0.24 -6.73
N SER A 54 5.69 -1.48 -6.51
CA SER A 54 6.29 -2.65 -7.17
C SER A 54 5.87 -2.69 -8.63
N LYS A 55 6.84 -2.82 -9.54
CA LYS A 55 6.57 -2.95 -10.97
C LYS A 55 6.20 -4.40 -11.28
N TYR A 56 5.13 -4.61 -12.03
CA TYR A 56 4.71 -5.94 -12.48
C TYR A 56 4.56 -5.97 -13.99
N VAL A 57 4.74 -7.16 -14.56
CA VAL A 57 4.45 -7.48 -15.96
C VAL A 57 3.50 -8.66 -16.03
N VAL A 58 2.64 -8.68 -17.04
CA VAL A 58 1.85 -9.88 -17.35
C VAL A 58 2.74 -10.85 -18.13
N GLN A 59 3.09 -11.96 -17.50
CA GLN A 59 3.81 -13.06 -18.12
C GLN A 59 2.94 -14.31 -18.04
N ASP A 60 2.62 -14.90 -19.19
CA ASP A 60 1.85 -16.14 -19.30
C ASP A 60 0.52 -16.10 -18.52
N GLY A 61 -0.18 -14.96 -18.63
CA GLY A 61 -1.48 -14.74 -17.98
C GLY A 61 -1.42 -14.44 -16.48
N LYS A 62 -0.22 -14.30 -15.89
CA LYS A 62 -0.02 -14.00 -14.47
C LYS A 62 0.71 -12.68 -14.28
N TRP A 63 0.39 -11.99 -13.20
CA TRP A 63 1.20 -10.87 -12.72
C TRP A 63 2.49 -11.43 -12.12
N VAL A 64 3.63 -11.06 -12.70
CA VAL A 64 4.97 -11.42 -12.23
C VAL A 64 5.70 -10.14 -11.85
N LEU A 65 6.35 -10.15 -10.69
CA LEU A 65 7.19 -9.02 -10.27
C LEU A 65 8.24 -8.78 -11.36
N TRP A 66 8.46 -7.52 -11.74
CA TRP A 66 9.32 -7.19 -12.88
C TRP A 66 10.68 -7.87 -12.76
N GLU A 67 11.32 -7.76 -11.59
CA GLU A 67 12.62 -8.33 -11.25
C GLU A 67 12.66 -9.87 -11.41
N ASP A 68 11.51 -10.54 -11.23
CA ASP A 68 11.38 -11.99 -11.37
C ASP A 68 11.04 -12.44 -12.78
N SER A 69 10.60 -11.53 -13.65
CA SER A 69 10.13 -11.84 -15.00
C SER A 69 11.24 -12.29 -15.95
N GLU A 70 10.88 -13.12 -16.93
CA GLU A 70 11.77 -13.51 -18.04
C GLU A 70 12.21 -12.31 -18.87
N TYR A 71 11.43 -11.22 -18.86
CA TYR A 71 11.75 -9.98 -19.55
C TYR A 71 12.89 -9.23 -18.88
N ALA A 72 12.83 -9.02 -17.56
CA ALA A 72 13.93 -8.39 -16.82
C ALA A 72 15.21 -9.25 -16.85
N LYS A 73 15.05 -10.58 -16.82
CA LYS A 73 16.15 -11.55 -16.94
C LYS A 73 16.67 -11.70 -18.38
N LYS A 74 16.08 -11.01 -19.36
CA LYS A 74 16.43 -11.04 -20.80
C LYS A 74 16.27 -12.41 -21.47
N SER A 75 15.57 -13.35 -20.85
CA SER A 75 15.21 -14.64 -21.43
C SER A 75 14.08 -14.49 -22.47
N ARG A 76 13.29 -13.41 -22.38
CA ARG A 76 12.21 -13.06 -23.31
C ARG A 76 12.28 -11.58 -23.67
N LYS A 77 11.79 -11.21 -24.86
CA LYS A 77 11.63 -9.80 -25.27
C LYS A 77 10.16 -9.38 -25.25
N LEU A 78 9.89 -8.14 -24.85
CA LEU A 78 8.57 -7.54 -25.03
C LEU A 78 8.36 -7.23 -26.51
N ILE A 79 7.21 -7.59 -27.05
CA ILE A 79 6.87 -7.34 -28.46
C ILE A 79 6.45 -5.86 -28.58
N GLY A 80 7.04 -5.13 -29.53
CA GLY A 80 6.72 -3.72 -29.76
C GLY A 80 7.53 -2.71 -28.93
N MET A 81 8.56 -3.18 -28.21
CA MET A 81 9.64 -2.35 -27.64
C MET A 81 10.94 -2.54 -28.42
#